data_AF-G8JXP0-F1
#
_entry.id   AF-G8JXP0-F1
#
_cell.length_a   1.000
_cell.length_b   1.000
_cell.length_c   1.000
_cell.angle_alpha   90.00
_cell.angle_beta   90.00
_cell.angle_gamma   90.00
#
_symmetry.space_group_name_H-M   'P 1'
#
loop_
_entity.id
_entity.type
_entity.pdbx_description
1 polymer ?
#
loop_
_entity_poly.entity_id
_entity_poly.type
_entity_poly.pdbx_seq_one_letter_code
_entity_poly.pdbx_strand_id
1 'polypeptide(L)'
;MKAFTNGGQDPTTNKIKNEEFKVWKKTIPSLYQYINSLKPNFSSSADSKEGEASCSVVFTHDIFANREKGILRASVLVSRGSNIYEVEFPSPLGLHVEEQENGGAKELVDPVFEGSMLTEDIIQPTWTFDGENIENMFYIGKQDMTVIAISSIGSLAWFKNGTLTPVRVLTEEVAESFRDNKALSHKDMISVDFAMSTDQKVIVKSQSVMVDNKKQSLLKIIDNADKLGNVTHTIPIPGTSVTPVVKFQSAHLFSTCSDDNVLRFWDVRKPAKPIWELRDTANEDGNLVCLDTSPVVDLLFATGSDNGVIKLWDLRSVIAASPDEQPTEIARLYHPGNDPVAGISFSFSSPTMFLTVGKSGNIYHWDIEYMLQDSHSDDSDEAMADPEELQQQCLKFLHTGGGRRSLRTAPKRSTVAWHEKIADIVTCVDSDTLITIYKPYFGRTDDSGDEDPEYT
;
A
#
# COMPACT_ATOMS: atom_id res chain seq x y z
N MET A 1 -57.89 -3.85 -21.23
CA MET A 1 -56.75 -4.75 -20.94
C MET A 1 -55.52 -3.89 -20.76
N LYS A 2 -55.11 -3.62 -19.51
CA LYS A 2 -53.83 -2.97 -19.23
C LYS A 2 -52.78 -4.08 -19.17
N ALA A 3 -51.83 -4.05 -20.10
CA ALA A 3 -50.66 -4.91 -20.06
C ALA A 3 -49.71 -4.35 -19.00
N PHE A 4 -49.43 -5.17 -17.97
CA PHE A 4 -48.33 -4.95 -17.05
C PHE A 4 -47.05 -5.31 -17.80
N THR A 5 -46.23 -4.32 -18.15
CA THR A 5 -44.82 -4.55 -18.47
C THR A 5 -44.08 -4.48 -17.14
N ASN A 6 -43.63 -5.64 -16.65
CA ASN A 6 -42.68 -5.76 -15.54
C ASN A 6 -41.38 -5.07 -15.97
N GLY A 7 -41.21 -3.80 -15.59
CA GLY A 7 -39.91 -3.16 -15.58
C GLY A 7 -39.19 -3.57 -14.31
N GLY A 8 -38.40 -4.65 -14.37
CA GLY A 8 -37.35 -4.85 -13.37
C GLY A 8 -36.28 -3.79 -13.64
N GLN A 9 -36.15 -2.80 -12.76
CA GLN A 9 -35.03 -1.86 -12.81
C GLN A 9 -33.76 -2.52 -12.28
N ASP A 10 -32.65 -2.18 -12.93
CA ASP A 10 -31.31 -2.72 -12.72
C ASP A 10 -30.78 -2.40 -11.30
N PRO A 11 -30.24 -3.38 -10.55
CA PRO A 11 -29.61 -3.17 -9.24
C PRO A 11 -28.46 -2.15 -9.20
N THR A 12 -27.96 -1.69 -10.36
CA THR A 12 -26.95 -0.61 -10.46
C THR A 12 -27.46 0.80 -10.16
N THR A 13 -28.76 1.00 -9.88
CA THR A 13 -29.34 2.31 -9.52
C THR A 13 -28.73 2.96 -8.28
N ASN A 14 -28.15 2.18 -7.35
CA ASN A 14 -27.39 2.67 -6.18
C ASN A 14 -25.89 2.92 -6.48
N LYS A 15 -25.50 3.10 -7.74
CA LYS A 15 -24.25 3.79 -8.08
C LYS A 15 -24.58 5.27 -8.12
N ILE A 16 -23.97 6.09 -7.25
CA ILE A 16 -24.13 7.56 -7.32
C ILE A 16 -23.78 7.97 -8.75
N LYS A 17 -24.79 8.36 -9.54
CA LYS A 17 -24.54 9.14 -10.75
C LYS A 17 -23.87 10.40 -10.23
N ASN A 18 -22.64 10.65 -10.69
CA ASN A 18 -21.72 11.72 -10.27
C ASN A 18 -22.25 13.16 -10.50
N GLU A 19 -23.56 13.38 -10.40
CA GLU A 19 -24.26 14.62 -10.68
C GLU A 19 -24.11 15.62 -9.52
N GLU A 20 -24.01 15.15 -8.26
CA GLU A 20 -23.98 16.03 -7.08
C GLU A 20 -22.60 16.67 -6.79
N PHE A 21 -21.53 16.21 -7.44
CA PHE A 21 -20.18 16.78 -7.33
C PHE A 21 -19.76 17.66 -8.54
N LYS A 22 -20.72 18.02 -9.43
CA LYS A 22 -20.46 18.85 -10.63
C LYS A 22 -20.06 20.30 -10.34
N VAL A 23 -19.97 20.71 -9.08
CA VAL A 23 -19.55 22.07 -8.71
C VAL A 23 -18.07 22.03 -8.32
N TRP A 24 -17.19 22.32 -9.29
CA TRP A 24 -15.84 22.94 -9.16
C TRP A 24 -14.63 22.32 -9.86
N LYS A 25 -14.69 21.16 -10.52
CA LYS A 25 -13.65 20.76 -11.50
C LYS A 25 -14.28 19.94 -12.63
N LYS A 26 -14.47 20.56 -13.81
CA LYS A 26 -15.26 20.05 -14.96
C LYS A 26 -14.84 18.69 -15.54
N THR A 27 -13.78 18.04 -15.05
CA THR A 27 -13.22 16.77 -15.57
C THR A 27 -12.94 15.69 -14.51
N ILE A 28 -13.09 15.97 -13.21
CA ILE A 28 -12.74 14.99 -12.15
C ILE A 28 -13.76 13.84 -11.99
N PRO A 29 -15.09 14.06 -12.09
CA PRO A 29 -16.06 12.99 -11.83
C PRO A 29 -16.13 11.89 -12.90
N SER A 30 -15.47 12.01 -14.06
CA SER A 30 -15.44 10.93 -15.07
C SER A 30 -14.34 9.89 -14.84
N LEU A 31 -13.41 10.16 -13.91
CA LEU A 31 -12.22 9.34 -13.67
C LEU A 31 -12.36 8.39 -12.46
N TYR A 32 -13.36 8.61 -11.59
CA TYR A 32 -13.54 7.82 -10.38
C TYR A 32 -14.95 7.24 -10.35
N GLN A 33 -15.07 5.95 -10.01
CA GLN A 33 -16.36 5.37 -9.62
C GLN A 33 -16.81 5.91 -8.26
N TYR A 34 -15.86 6.22 -7.38
CA TYR A 34 -16.08 6.81 -6.08
C TYR A 34 -14.86 7.61 -5.65
N ILE A 35 -15.06 8.77 -5.03
CA ILE A 35 -14.00 9.51 -4.35
C ILE A 35 -14.59 10.30 -3.19
N ASN A 36 -13.91 10.24 -2.05
CA ASN A 36 -14.22 10.98 -0.85
C ASN A 36 -12.93 11.56 -0.26
N SER A 37 -12.98 12.81 0.19
CA SER A 37 -11.84 13.53 0.75
C SER A 37 -12.24 14.07 2.11
N LEU A 38 -11.60 13.57 3.16
CA LEU A 38 -11.87 13.88 4.54
C LEU A 38 -10.69 14.68 5.11
N LYS A 39 -10.98 15.78 5.81
CA LYS A 39 -9.99 16.53 6.59
C LYS A 39 -10.40 16.49 8.06
N PRO A 40 -10.11 15.39 8.78
CA PRO A 40 -10.58 15.25 10.15
C PRO A 40 -9.90 16.24 11.09
N ASN A 41 -10.64 16.71 12.08
CA ASN A 41 -10.10 17.58 13.12
C ASN A 41 -9.57 16.71 14.27
N PHE A 42 -8.29 16.32 14.20
CA PHE A 42 -7.68 15.51 15.25
C PHE A 42 -7.39 16.34 16.50
N SER A 43 -7.65 15.79 17.69
CA SER A 43 -7.19 16.40 18.94
C SER A 43 -5.67 16.54 18.87
N SER A 44 -5.17 17.78 18.91
CA SER A 44 -3.72 18.02 18.87
C SER A 44 -3.07 17.45 20.13
N SER A 45 -2.01 16.66 19.94
CA SER A 45 -0.98 16.53 20.97
C SER A 45 -0.18 17.83 20.96
N ALA A 46 0.12 18.38 22.14
CA ALA A 46 0.84 19.65 22.30
C ALA A 46 2.24 19.67 21.63
N ASP A 47 2.75 18.52 21.19
CA ASP A 47 4.13 18.33 20.73
C ASP A 47 4.33 18.19 19.21
N SER A 48 3.27 18.12 18.38
CA SER A 48 3.45 17.99 16.92
C SER A 48 3.30 19.34 16.22
N LYS A 49 4.40 19.95 15.77
CA LYS A 49 4.33 21.03 14.77
C LYS A 49 3.66 20.48 13.51
N GLU A 50 2.62 21.17 13.03
CA GLU A 50 1.92 20.81 11.80
C GLU A 50 2.91 20.67 10.63
N GLY A 51 2.86 19.52 9.94
CA GLY A 51 3.67 19.25 8.74
C GLY A 51 5.06 18.65 8.95
N GLU A 52 5.46 18.29 10.18
CA GLU A 52 6.79 17.69 10.43
C GLU A 52 6.84 16.16 10.60
N ALA A 53 5.72 15.53 10.98
CA ALA A 53 5.68 14.09 11.27
C ALA A 53 5.28 13.26 10.05
N SER A 54 5.86 12.07 9.90
CA SER A 54 5.38 11.05 8.97
C SER A 54 3.94 10.66 9.30
N CYS A 55 3.19 10.30 8.27
CA CYS A 55 1.83 9.81 8.37
C CYS A 55 1.78 8.46 7.67
N SER A 56 1.16 7.48 8.29
CA SER A 56 0.88 6.18 7.69
C SER A 56 -0.62 5.91 7.73
N VAL A 57 -1.12 5.15 6.76
CA VAL A 57 -2.53 4.79 6.65
C VAL A 57 -2.68 3.30 6.35
N VAL A 58 -3.64 2.65 7.00
CA VAL A 58 -4.05 1.26 6.73
C VAL A 58 -5.57 1.15 6.81
N PHE A 59 -6.16 0.23 6.05
CA PHE A 59 -7.57 -0.12 6.23
C PHE A 59 -7.76 -1.06 7.42
N THR A 60 -8.93 -0.95 8.06
CA THR A 60 -9.43 -1.99 8.97
C THR A 60 -10.12 -3.10 8.17
N HIS A 61 -10.42 -4.22 8.82
CA HIS A 61 -11.23 -5.29 8.23
C HIS A 61 -12.73 -5.16 8.57
N ASP A 62 -13.07 -4.17 9.39
CA ASP A 62 -14.42 -3.95 9.88
C ASP A 62 -15.26 -3.28 8.80
N ILE A 63 -16.23 -4.02 8.27
CA ILE A 63 -17.13 -3.57 7.20
C ILE A 63 -18.56 -3.77 7.66
N PHE A 64 -19.34 -2.69 7.61
CA PHE A 64 -20.75 -2.70 8.00
C PHE A 64 -21.64 -2.24 6.85
N ALA A 65 -22.45 -3.14 6.31
CA ALA A 65 -23.45 -2.83 5.28
C ALA A 65 -24.80 -2.47 5.92
N ASN A 66 -25.30 -1.26 5.64
CA ASN A 66 -26.64 -0.83 5.98
C ASN A 66 -27.52 -0.79 4.72
N ARG A 67 -28.27 -1.88 4.49
CA ARG A 67 -29.17 -1.99 3.33
C ARG A 67 -30.34 -1.00 3.36
N GLU A 68 -30.82 -0.62 4.54
CA GLU A 68 -31.93 0.33 4.69
C GLU A 68 -31.52 1.74 4.24
N LYS A 69 -30.26 2.11 4.46
CA LYS A 69 -29.68 3.40 4.05
C LYS A 69 -28.90 3.32 2.73
N GLY A 70 -28.79 2.14 2.13
CA GLY A 70 -28.03 1.94 0.89
C GLY A 70 -26.53 2.23 1.00
N ILE A 71 -25.93 2.17 2.21
CA ILE A 71 -24.51 2.50 2.45
C ILE A 71 -23.71 1.33 3.02
N LEU A 72 -22.41 1.33 2.74
CA LEU A 72 -21.40 0.49 3.37
C LEU A 72 -20.44 1.41 4.13
N ARG A 73 -20.22 1.13 5.42
CA ARG A 73 -19.23 1.81 6.26
C ARG A 73 -18.00 0.93 6.44
N ALA A 74 -16.84 1.55 6.38
CA ALA A 74 -15.55 0.95 6.73
C ALA A 74 -14.67 2.03 7.37
N SER A 75 -13.56 1.62 7.98
CA SER A 75 -12.65 2.54 8.66
C SER A 75 -11.23 2.46 8.11
N VAL A 76 -10.54 3.59 8.14
CA VAL A 76 -9.08 3.67 8.00
C VAL A 76 -8.44 4.07 9.32
N LEU A 77 -7.25 3.57 9.57
CA LEU A 77 -6.39 4.02 10.66
C LEU A 77 -5.34 4.97 10.10
N VAL A 78 -5.12 6.11 10.75
CA VAL A 78 -4.12 7.11 10.37
C VAL A 78 -3.20 7.41 11.54
N SER A 79 -1.90 7.35 11.31
CA SER A 79 -0.91 7.78 12.30
C SER A 79 -0.61 9.28 12.16
N ARG A 80 -0.44 9.95 13.31
CA ARG A 80 0.06 11.32 13.39
C ARG A 80 0.89 11.47 14.66
N GLY A 81 2.21 11.61 14.50
CA GLY A 81 3.14 11.60 15.63
C GLY A 81 3.03 10.29 16.41
N SER A 82 2.78 10.37 17.71
CA SER A 82 2.59 9.19 18.58
C SER A 82 1.20 8.58 18.55
N ASN A 83 0.25 9.17 17.84
CA ASN A 83 -1.16 8.78 17.93
C ASN A 83 -1.62 8.02 16.69
N ILE A 84 -2.56 7.10 16.89
CA ILE A 84 -3.32 6.41 15.86
C ILE A 84 -4.79 6.82 16.01
N TYR A 85 -5.39 7.26 14.92
CA TYR A 85 -6.79 7.67 14.87
C TYR A 85 -7.55 6.76 13.93
N GLU A 86 -8.76 6.37 14.32
CA GLU A 86 -9.69 5.68 13.43
C GLU A 86 -10.66 6.69 12.80
N VAL A 87 -10.81 6.60 11.48
CA VAL A 87 -11.71 7.46 10.71
C VAL A 87 -12.62 6.58 9.88
N GLU A 88 -13.91 6.60 10.21
CA GLU A 88 -14.96 5.95 9.43
C GLU A 88 -15.23 6.71 8.14
N PHE A 89 -15.50 5.99 7.05
CA PHE A 89 -15.99 6.56 5.81
C PHE A 89 -17.18 5.73 5.28
N PRO A 90 -18.28 6.38 4.86
CA PRO A 90 -19.37 5.72 4.19
C PRO A 90 -19.16 5.72 2.66
N SER A 91 -19.60 4.65 2.02
CA SER A 91 -19.62 4.50 0.56
C SER A 91 -20.97 3.91 0.13
N PRO A 92 -21.43 4.15 -1.11
CA PRO A 92 -22.65 3.53 -1.62
C PRO A 92 -22.55 2.01 -1.61
N LEU A 93 -23.57 1.31 -1.13
CA LEU A 93 -23.56 -0.16 -1.08
C LEU A 93 -23.52 -0.76 -2.51
N GLY A 94 -24.19 -0.12 -3.47
CA GLY A 94 -24.19 -0.53 -4.87
C GLY A 94 -22.83 -0.43 -5.58
N LEU A 95 -21.84 0.27 -5.00
CA LEU A 95 -20.47 0.34 -5.51
C LEU A 95 -19.73 -1.01 -5.41
N HIS A 96 -20.19 -1.87 -4.50
CA HIS A 96 -19.50 -3.09 -4.05
C HIS A 96 -20.25 -4.37 -4.41
N VAL A 97 -21.38 -4.26 -5.09
CA VAL A 97 -22.20 -5.40 -5.52
C VAL A 97 -21.92 -5.66 -7.00
N GLU A 98 -21.44 -6.86 -7.31
CA GLU A 98 -21.34 -7.34 -8.69
C GLU A 98 -22.75 -7.58 -9.26
N GLU A 99 -22.96 -7.23 -10.52
CA GLU A 99 -24.23 -7.45 -11.21
C GLU A 99 -24.58 -8.95 -11.17
N GLN A 100 -25.63 -9.32 -10.45
CA GLN A 100 -26.09 -10.71 -10.48
C GLN A 100 -26.73 -10.99 -11.83
N GLU A 101 -26.17 -11.91 -12.62
CA GLU A 101 -26.73 -12.40 -13.88
C GLU A 101 -28.15 -12.99 -13.76
N ASN A 102 -28.64 -13.26 -12.54
CA ASN A 102 -29.95 -13.85 -12.30
C ASN A 102 -30.81 -13.07 -11.30
N GLY A 103 -31.38 -11.95 -11.76
CA GLY A 103 -32.79 -11.53 -11.58
C GLY A 103 -33.50 -11.59 -10.21
N GLY A 104 -32.79 -11.71 -9.08
CA GLY A 104 -33.40 -11.93 -7.75
C GLY A 104 -33.00 -10.97 -6.64
N ALA A 105 -32.08 -10.03 -6.88
CA ALA A 105 -31.66 -9.08 -5.86
C ALA A 105 -32.77 -8.04 -5.58
N LYS A 106 -33.16 -7.89 -4.31
CA LYS A 106 -34.01 -6.78 -3.88
C LYS A 106 -33.33 -5.47 -4.24
N GLU A 107 -34.10 -4.58 -4.86
CA GLU A 107 -33.69 -3.22 -5.23
C GLU A 107 -33.01 -2.52 -4.04
N LEU A 108 -31.83 -1.93 -4.29
CA LEU A 108 -31.10 -1.18 -3.29
C LEU A 108 -31.66 0.25 -3.22
N VAL A 109 -31.89 0.75 -2.01
CA VAL A 109 -32.29 2.14 -1.78
C VAL A 109 -31.12 3.06 -2.14
N ASP A 110 -31.41 4.26 -2.66
CA ASP A 110 -30.42 5.32 -2.87
C ASP A 110 -29.64 5.61 -1.56
N PRO A 111 -28.33 5.92 -1.66
CA PRO A 111 -27.48 6.03 -0.48
C PRO A 111 -27.84 7.29 0.31
N VAL A 112 -28.24 7.11 1.58
CA VAL A 112 -28.54 8.21 2.50
C VAL A 112 -27.37 8.39 3.46
N PHE A 113 -26.58 9.45 3.25
CA PHE A 113 -25.51 9.86 4.16
C PHE A 113 -26.09 10.72 5.28
N GLU A 114 -25.97 10.29 6.53
CA GLU A 114 -26.39 11.09 7.68
C GLU A 114 -25.31 12.11 8.06
N GLY A 115 -25.70 13.38 8.19
CA GLY A 115 -24.84 14.46 8.64
C GLY A 115 -23.90 14.99 7.55
N SER A 116 -23.47 16.25 7.70
CA SER A 116 -22.31 16.75 6.96
C SER A 116 -21.11 15.86 7.31
N MET A 117 -20.46 15.26 6.31
CA MET A 117 -19.20 14.51 6.52
C MET A 117 -18.08 15.39 7.08
N LEU A 118 -18.30 16.71 7.18
CA LEU A 118 -17.50 17.63 7.97
C LEU A 118 -18.03 17.60 9.41
N THR A 119 -17.68 16.56 10.17
CA THR A 119 -17.84 16.62 11.61
C THR A 119 -16.86 17.66 12.15
N GLU A 120 -17.37 18.77 12.69
CA GLU A 120 -16.55 19.70 13.50
C GLU A 120 -16.00 19.02 14.77
N ASP A 121 -16.51 17.83 15.08
CA ASP A 121 -16.11 17.02 16.21
C ASP A 121 -14.61 16.68 16.17
N ILE A 122 -13.98 16.93 17.31
CA ILE A 122 -12.57 16.64 17.51
C ILE A 122 -12.41 15.12 17.69
N ILE A 123 -11.73 14.47 16.75
CA ILE A 123 -11.44 13.04 16.81
C ILE A 123 -10.31 12.80 17.81
N GLN A 124 -10.60 11.98 18.82
CA GLN A 124 -9.64 11.55 19.83
C GLN A 124 -8.78 10.37 19.33
N PRO A 125 -7.54 10.20 19.83
CA PRO A 125 -6.73 9.04 19.48
C PRO A 125 -7.41 7.75 19.94
N THR A 126 -7.45 6.77 19.05
CA THR A 126 -7.83 5.39 19.39
C THR A 126 -6.69 4.74 20.19
N TRP A 127 -5.45 5.02 19.79
CA TRP A 127 -4.24 4.56 20.47
C TRP A 127 -3.14 5.63 20.52
N THR A 128 -2.27 5.53 21.51
CA THR A 128 -1.08 6.38 21.68
C THR A 128 0.14 5.54 22.02
N PHE A 129 1.24 5.74 21.28
CA PHE A 129 2.58 5.24 21.57
C PHE A 129 3.40 6.36 22.25
N ASP A 130 3.24 6.51 23.57
CA ASP A 130 3.79 7.63 24.32
C ASP A 130 5.28 7.89 24.05
N GLY A 131 5.61 9.09 23.58
CA GLY A 131 6.98 9.55 23.32
C GLY A 131 7.62 9.04 22.01
N GLU A 132 6.89 8.27 21.22
CA GLU A 132 7.41 7.53 20.06
C GLU A 132 6.61 7.90 18.80
N ASN A 133 7.25 8.50 17.79
CA ASN A 133 6.56 8.84 16.53
C ASN A 133 6.36 7.60 15.67
N ILE A 134 5.14 7.34 15.23
CA ILE A 134 4.76 6.16 14.45
C ILE A 134 5.11 6.37 12.97
N GLU A 135 5.96 5.52 12.42
CA GLU A 135 6.36 5.54 11.01
C GLU A 135 5.51 4.63 10.12
N ASN A 136 5.13 3.45 10.65
CA ASN A 136 4.39 2.47 9.88
C ASN A 136 3.50 1.62 10.80
N MET A 137 2.41 1.09 10.24
CA MET A 137 1.41 0.29 10.95
C MET A 137 1.04 -0.96 10.15
N PHE A 138 0.62 -2.00 10.87
CA PHE A 138 0.04 -3.21 10.29
C PHE A 138 -1.24 -3.56 11.05
N TYR A 139 -2.37 -3.57 10.35
CA TYR A 139 -3.66 -3.96 10.94
C TYR A 139 -3.80 -5.49 10.94
N ILE A 140 -4.21 -6.05 12.07
CA ILE A 140 -4.37 -7.49 12.27
C ILE A 140 -5.85 -7.86 12.45
N GLY A 141 -6.62 -7.00 13.11
CA GLY A 141 -8.05 -7.20 13.33
C GLY A 141 -8.42 -8.39 14.24
N LYS A 142 -7.48 -8.87 15.07
CA LYS A 142 -7.79 -9.90 16.09
C LYS A 142 -8.23 -9.23 17.39
N GLN A 143 -9.09 -9.91 18.14
CA GLN A 143 -9.63 -9.39 19.42
C GLN A 143 -8.53 -9.10 20.45
N ASP A 144 -7.47 -9.90 20.48
CA ASP A 144 -6.38 -9.74 21.44
C ASP A 144 -5.23 -8.85 20.94
N MET A 145 -5.22 -8.55 19.64
CA MET A 145 -4.18 -7.77 18.98
C MET A 145 -4.75 -7.19 17.69
N THR A 146 -4.97 -5.89 17.68
CA THR A 146 -5.66 -5.19 16.61
C THR A 146 -4.68 -4.54 15.64
N VAL A 147 -3.64 -3.89 16.15
CA VAL A 147 -2.66 -3.13 15.35
C VAL A 147 -1.26 -3.35 15.91
N ILE A 148 -0.27 -3.39 15.03
CA ILE A 148 1.14 -3.24 15.40
C ILE A 148 1.67 -1.99 14.74
N ALA A 149 2.43 -1.19 15.48
CA ALA A 149 3.11 -0.01 14.95
C ALA A 149 4.61 -0.06 15.22
N ILE A 150 5.40 0.49 14.30
CA ILE A 150 6.82 0.76 14.50
C ILE A 150 7.04 2.26 14.66
N SER A 151 7.90 2.64 15.61
CA SER A 151 8.29 4.03 15.79
C SER A 151 9.50 4.43 14.93
N SER A 152 9.77 5.73 14.85
CA SER A 152 10.88 6.32 14.10
C SER A 152 12.27 5.89 14.60
N ILE A 153 12.33 5.34 15.82
CA ILE A 153 13.55 4.77 16.38
C ILE A 153 13.58 3.24 16.34
N GLY A 154 12.55 2.61 15.78
CA GLY A 154 12.45 1.17 15.59
C GLY A 154 11.77 0.40 16.73
N SER A 155 11.26 1.08 17.77
CA SER A 155 10.48 0.41 18.81
C SER A 155 9.18 -0.16 18.20
N LEU A 156 8.78 -1.37 18.59
CA LEU A 156 7.52 -1.98 18.14
C LEU A 156 6.49 -1.96 19.28
N ALA A 157 5.25 -1.63 18.95
CA ALA A 157 4.14 -1.58 19.88
C ALA A 157 2.95 -2.39 19.36
N TRP A 158 2.35 -3.18 20.25
CA TRP A 158 1.16 -3.98 19.99
C TRP A 158 -0.04 -3.35 20.68
N PHE A 159 -1.11 -3.10 19.93
CA PHE A 159 -2.31 -2.45 20.40
C PHE A 159 -3.50 -3.40 20.37
N LYS A 160 -4.42 -3.19 21.31
CA LYS A 160 -5.69 -3.93 21.42
C LYS A 160 -6.85 -2.94 21.52
N ASN A 161 -7.99 -3.30 20.94
CA ASN A 161 -9.23 -2.53 21.11
C ASN A 161 -9.59 -2.36 22.60
N GLY A 162 -10.00 -1.15 22.98
CA GLY A 162 -10.40 -0.82 24.35
C GLY A 162 -9.27 -0.39 25.29
N THR A 163 -8.01 -0.35 24.82
CA THR A 163 -6.87 0.22 25.55
C THR A 163 -6.27 1.37 24.76
N LEU A 164 -5.97 2.50 25.41
CA LEU A 164 -5.32 3.64 24.74
C LEU A 164 -3.83 3.39 24.49
N THR A 165 -3.13 2.76 25.43
CA THR A 165 -1.68 2.47 25.36
C THR A 165 -1.44 1.04 24.86
N PRO A 166 -0.24 0.73 24.34
CA PRO A 166 0.06 -0.60 23.83
C PRO A 166 0.09 -1.64 24.96
N VAL A 167 -0.40 -2.86 24.66
CA VAL A 167 -0.39 -4.01 25.58
C VAL A 167 0.99 -4.65 25.68
N ARG A 168 1.84 -4.44 24.68
CA ARG A 168 3.23 -4.91 24.64
C ARG A 168 4.08 -3.91 23.87
N VAL A 169 5.31 -3.70 24.32
CA VAL A 169 6.31 -2.87 23.63
C VAL A 169 7.64 -3.63 23.58
N LEU A 170 8.28 -3.62 22.42
CA LEU A 170 9.67 -3.98 22.23
C LEU A 170 10.44 -2.67 22.03
N THR A 171 11.08 -2.20 23.10
CA THR A 171 11.82 -0.92 23.10
C THR A 171 13.18 -1.09 22.44
N GLU A 172 13.57 -0.11 21.63
CA GLU A 172 14.93 0.02 21.13
C GLU A 172 15.69 1.11 21.89
N GLU A 173 16.97 0.85 22.16
CA GLU A 173 17.86 1.87 22.69
C GLU A 173 18.56 2.59 21.55
N VAL A 174 18.31 3.89 21.44
CA VAL A 174 18.99 4.74 20.47
C VAL A 174 20.32 5.21 21.03
N ALA A 175 21.40 4.91 20.31
CA ALA A 175 22.74 5.43 20.61
C ALA A 175 22.72 6.95 20.71
N GLU A 176 23.50 7.52 21.63
CA GLU A 176 23.56 8.97 21.86
C GLU A 176 23.85 9.76 20.59
N SER A 177 24.60 9.18 19.64
CA SER A 177 24.94 9.77 18.33
C SER A 177 23.72 10.15 17.47
N PHE A 178 22.57 9.50 17.65
CA PHE A 178 21.32 9.84 16.96
C PHE A 178 20.43 10.80 17.76
N ARG A 179 20.75 11.10 19.04
CA ARG A 179 19.91 11.93 19.91
C ARG A 179 20.09 13.44 19.67
N ASP A 180 21.21 13.86 19.07
CA ASP A 180 21.47 15.25 18.70
C ASP A 180 20.75 15.65 17.39
N ASN A 181 19.42 15.71 17.45
CA ASN A 181 18.52 15.98 16.31
C ASN A 181 18.60 17.39 15.71
N LYS A 182 19.40 18.31 16.25
CA LYS A 182 19.34 19.74 15.86
C LYS A 182 20.04 20.09 14.55
N ALA A 183 20.77 19.17 13.92
CA ALA A 183 21.45 19.43 12.64
C ALA A 183 21.78 18.16 11.81
N LEU A 184 21.05 17.05 11.98
CA LEU A 184 21.33 15.82 11.23
C LEU A 184 20.86 15.98 9.77
N SER A 185 21.73 15.60 8.82
CA SER A 185 21.35 15.45 7.41
C SER A 185 20.30 14.34 7.28
N HIS A 186 19.42 14.39 6.27
CA HIS A 186 18.49 13.29 5.97
C HIS A 186 19.19 11.92 5.86
N LYS A 187 20.48 11.89 5.50
CA LYS A 187 21.28 10.66 5.43
C LYS A 187 21.58 10.04 6.80
N ASP A 188 21.56 10.84 7.85
CA ASP A 188 21.89 10.43 9.22
C ASP A 188 20.64 10.05 10.04
N MET A 189 19.44 10.13 9.46
CA MET A 189 18.21 9.66 10.12
C MET A 189 18.19 8.12 10.22
N ILE A 190 17.59 7.63 11.31
CA ILE A 190 17.28 6.20 11.46
C ILE A 190 16.23 5.83 10.41
N SER A 191 16.57 4.86 9.58
CA SER A 191 15.65 4.20 8.67
C SER A 191 15.18 2.89 9.31
N VAL A 192 13.86 2.70 9.30
CA VAL A 192 13.16 1.55 9.88
C VAL A 192 12.09 1.05 8.91
N ASP A 193 11.84 -0.25 8.93
CA ASP A 193 10.65 -0.86 8.35
C ASP A 193 10.33 -2.16 9.08
N PHE A 194 9.13 -2.69 8.92
CA PHE A 194 8.80 -4.03 9.38
C PHE A 194 7.78 -4.70 8.48
N ALA A 195 7.81 -6.03 8.49
CA ALA A 195 6.83 -6.86 7.84
C ALA A 195 6.38 -8.00 8.75
N MET A 196 5.17 -8.46 8.49
CA MET A 196 4.52 -9.57 9.16
C MET A 196 4.49 -10.78 8.22
N SER A 197 4.77 -11.98 8.76
CA SER A 197 4.62 -13.23 8.01
C SER A 197 3.16 -13.46 7.61
N THR A 198 2.92 -14.21 6.53
CA THR A 198 1.55 -14.43 6.03
C THR A 198 0.66 -15.19 7.03
N ASP A 199 1.25 -15.99 7.92
CA ASP A 199 0.57 -16.65 9.05
C ASP A 199 0.49 -15.80 10.33
N GLN A 200 1.06 -14.59 10.28
CA GLN A 200 1.12 -13.60 11.35
C GLN A 200 1.84 -14.06 12.62
N LYS A 201 2.74 -15.05 12.53
CA LYS A 201 3.47 -15.59 13.68
C LYS A 201 4.86 -15.01 13.86
N VAL A 202 5.41 -14.39 12.82
CA VAL A 202 6.77 -13.84 12.83
C VAL A 202 6.75 -12.43 12.29
N ILE A 203 7.44 -11.53 12.97
CA ILE A 203 7.75 -10.18 12.49
C ILE A 203 9.22 -10.13 12.14
N VAL A 204 9.55 -9.48 11.04
CA VAL A 204 10.93 -9.05 10.76
C VAL A 204 10.91 -7.55 10.64
N LYS A 205 11.81 -6.88 11.37
CA LYS A 205 12.05 -5.46 11.20
C LYS A 205 13.47 -5.20 10.73
N SER A 206 13.63 -4.17 9.91
CA SER A 206 14.92 -3.57 9.59
C SER A 206 15.09 -2.28 10.36
N GLN A 207 16.33 -2.01 10.76
CA GLN A 207 16.71 -0.78 11.41
C GLN A 207 18.16 -0.46 11.07
N SER A 208 18.44 0.82 10.84
CA SER A 208 19.83 1.29 10.78
C SER A 208 20.33 1.68 12.16
N VAL A 209 21.52 1.20 12.49
CA VAL A 209 22.19 1.39 13.79
C VAL A 209 23.59 1.95 13.57
N MET A 210 24.15 2.61 14.57
CA MET A 210 25.55 3.05 14.54
C MET A 210 26.41 2.03 15.28
N VAL A 211 27.37 1.45 14.58
CA VAL A 211 28.36 0.52 15.12
C VAL A 211 29.73 1.07 14.76
N ASP A 212 30.59 1.34 15.76
CA ASP A 212 31.92 1.90 15.56
C ASP A 212 31.96 3.16 14.67
N ASN A 213 31.04 4.10 14.90
CA ASN A 213 30.84 5.32 14.10
C ASN A 213 30.51 5.09 12.62
N LYS A 214 30.07 3.88 12.24
CA LYS A 214 29.56 3.56 10.91
C LYS A 214 28.10 3.13 11.01
N LYS A 215 27.29 3.65 10.09
CA LYS A 215 25.90 3.23 9.95
C LYS A 215 25.88 1.81 9.38
N GLN A 216 25.11 0.93 9.99
CA GLN A 216 24.96 -0.46 9.58
C GLN A 216 23.48 -0.86 9.62
N SER A 217 23.03 -1.65 8.64
CA SER A 217 21.69 -2.25 8.71
C SER A 217 21.66 -3.47 9.62
N LEU A 218 20.60 -3.56 10.42
CA LEU A 218 20.30 -4.65 11.33
C LEU A 218 18.89 -5.18 11.04
N LEU A 219 18.75 -6.49 10.95
CA LEU A 219 17.46 -7.18 10.97
C LEU A 219 17.21 -7.80 12.34
N LYS A 220 15.98 -7.72 12.83
CA LYS A 220 15.53 -8.50 13.99
C LYS A 220 14.34 -9.36 13.61
N ILE A 221 14.42 -10.65 13.91
CA ILE A 221 13.32 -11.61 13.77
C ILE A 221 12.65 -11.75 15.14
N ILE A 222 11.35 -11.54 15.18
CA ILE A 222 10.56 -11.38 16.40
C ILE A 222 9.39 -12.36 16.37
N ASP A 223 9.20 -13.04 17.48
CA ASP A 223 8.05 -13.93 17.70
C ASP A 223 6.78 -13.10 17.93
N ASN A 224 5.73 -13.41 17.16
CA ASN A 224 4.41 -12.79 17.25
C ASN A 224 3.31 -13.79 17.63
N ALA A 225 3.69 -14.98 18.08
CA ALA A 225 2.78 -16.05 18.45
C ALA A 225 2.96 -16.43 19.93
N ASP A 226 3.87 -17.36 20.23
CA ASP A 226 4.00 -17.97 21.55
C ASP A 226 4.67 -17.02 22.55
N LYS A 227 5.69 -16.28 22.09
CA LYS A 227 6.48 -15.36 22.92
C LYS A 227 6.42 -13.96 22.35
N LEU A 228 5.24 -13.35 22.41
CA LEU A 228 4.95 -12.05 21.82
C LEU A 228 6.04 -10.98 22.11
N GLY A 229 6.67 -10.51 21.04
CA GLY A 229 7.71 -9.48 21.06
C GLY A 229 9.10 -9.99 21.43
N ASN A 230 9.30 -11.30 21.60
CA ASN A 230 10.62 -11.85 21.88
C ASN A 230 11.48 -11.87 20.61
N VAL A 231 12.66 -11.26 20.66
CA VAL A 231 13.64 -11.31 19.57
C VAL A 231 14.29 -12.69 19.54
N THR A 232 14.14 -13.40 18.43
CA THR A 232 14.73 -14.73 18.23
C THR A 232 16.10 -14.64 17.55
N HIS A 233 16.25 -13.71 16.61
CA HIS A 233 17.48 -13.48 15.88
C HIS A 233 17.75 -11.99 15.66
N THR A 234 19.02 -11.63 15.71
CA THR A 234 19.54 -10.30 15.36
C THR A 234 20.64 -10.51 14.32
N ILE A 235 20.45 -9.98 13.12
CA ILE A 235 21.27 -10.29 11.95
C ILE A 235 21.80 -8.98 11.38
N PRO A 236 23.11 -8.69 11.49
CA PRO A 236 23.71 -7.57 10.78
C PRO A 236 23.76 -7.88 9.29
N ILE A 237 23.58 -6.87 8.44
CA ILE A 237 23.81 -6.97 7.00
C ILE A 237 25.11 -6.21 6.68
N PRO A 238 26.26 -6.92 6.58
CA PRO A 238 27.55 -6.27 6.40
C PRO A 238 27.62 -5.44 5.12
N GLY A 239 28.28 -4.28 5.18
CA GLY A 239 28.49 -3.42 4.02
C GLY A 239 27.29 -2.56 3.61
N THR A 240 26.16 -2.66 4.33
CA THR A 240 24.95 -1.85 4.06
C THR A 240 24.72 -0.86 5.19
N SER A 241 24.27 0.35 4.86
CA SER A 241 23.93 1.37 5.87
C SER A 241 22.43 1.47 6.08
N VAL A 242 21.63 1.16 5.06
CA VAL A 242 20.17 1.26 5.10
C VAL A 242 19.55 0.06 4.39
N THR A 243 18.54 -0.53 5.02
CA THR A 243 17.68 -1.58 4.43
C THR A 243 16.25 -1.07 4.52
N PRO A 244 15.81 -0.29 3.51
CA PRO A 244 14.58 0.49 3.64
C PRO A 244 13.31 -0.38 3.57
N VAL A 245 13.38 -1.63 3.09
CA VAL A 245 12.23 -2.53 3.00
C VAL A 245 12.52 -3.88 3.61
N VAL A 246 11.53 -4.42 4.31
CA VAL A 246 11.38 -5.86 4.54
C VAL A 246 9.99 -6.28 4.04
N LYS A 247 9.88 -7.41 3.34
CA LYS A 247 8.60 -7.98 2.90
C LYS A 247 8.58 -9.50 3.00
N PHE A 248 7.44 -10.05 3.41
CA PHE A 248 7.24 -11.49 3.45
C PHE A 248 6.57 -11.97 2.16
N GLN A 249 7.13 -13.02 1.56
CA GLN A 249 6.54 -13.76 0.44
C GLN A 249 5.70 -14.95 0.94
N SER A 250 6.02 -15.49 2.11
CA SER A 250 5.29 -16.61 2.73
C SER A 250 5.48 -16.60 4.25
N ALA A 251 5.04 -17.65 4.95
CA ALA A 251 5.23 -17.77 6.40
C ALA A 251 6.73 -17.86 6.81
N HIS A 252 7.61 -18.26 5.90
CA HIS A 252 9.02 -18.49 6.21
C HIS A 252 10.00 -17.73 5.33
N LEU A 253 9.55 -17.25 4.17
CA LEU A 253 10.38 -16.55 3.21
C LEU A 253 10.10 -15.05 3.29
N PHE A 254 11.15 -14.27 3.53
CA PHE A 254 11.10 -12.82 3.43
C PHE A 254 12.25 -12.30 2.60
N SER A 255 12.09 -11.10 2.08
CA SER A 255 13.06 -10.41 1.25
C SER A 255 13.32 -9.01 1.77
N THR A 256 14.52 -8.52 1.50
CA THR A 256 14.97 -7.20 1.88
C THR A 256 15.66 -6.55 0.69
N CYS A 257 15.44 -5.25 0.50
CA CYS A 257 16.30 -4.45 -0.35
C CYS A 257 17.19 -3.57 0.52
N SER A 258 18.42 -3.35 0.08
CA SER A 258 19.42 -2.56 0.80
C SER A 258 20.04 -1.51 -0.12
N ASP A 259 20.73 -0.54 0.48
CA ASP A 259 21.40 0.57 -0.20
C ASP A 259 22.62 0.18 -1.06
N ASP A 260 22.96 -1.11 -1.10
CA ASP A 260 23.95 -1.69 -2.01
C ASP A 260 23.34 -2.26 -3.30
N ASN A 261 22.06 -1.96 -3.57
CA ASN A 261 21.27 -2.45 -4.72
C ASN A 261 21.19 -3.98 -4.81
N VAL A 262 21.28 -4.66 -3.66
CA VAL A 262 21.10 -6.11 -3.57
C VAL A 262 19.77 -6.44 -2.90
N LEU A 263 18.94 -7.20 -3.61
CA LEU A 263 17.82 -7.90 -3.01
C LEU A 263 18.32 -9.19 -2.37
N ARG A 264 17.94 -9.41 -1.12
CA ARG A 264 18.31 -10.60 -0.37
C ARG A 264 17.06 -11.34 0.04
N PHE A 265 17.04 -12.65 -0.17
CA PHE A 265 15.97 -13.55 0.22
C PHE A 265 16.42 -14.39 1.40
N TRP A 266 15.55 -14.56 2.39
CA TRP A 266 15.89 -15.10 3.70
C TRP A 266 14.85 -16.13 4.14
N ASP A 267 15.31 -17.21 4.77
CA ASP A 267 14.45 -18.17 5.46
C ASP A 267 14.49 -17.89 6.96
N VAL A 268 13.35 -17.54 7.58
CA VAL A 268 13.26 -17.27 9.03
C VAL A 268 13.72 -18.46 9.90
N ARG A 269 13.66 -19.69 9.36
CA ARG A 269 14.10 -20.91 10.05
C ARG A 269 15.62 -21.07 10.02
N LYS A 270 16.31 -20.41 9.08
CA LYS A 270 17.77 -20.45 8.90
C LYS A 270 18.31 -19.06 8.54
N PRO A 271 18.17 -18.06 9.43
CA PRO A 271 18.34 -16.66 9.03
C PRO A 271 19.80 -16.17 9.13
N ALA A 272 20.76 -17.08 9.23
CA ALA A 272 22.18 -16.74 9.40
C ALA A 272 22.78 -16.05 8.17
N LYS A 273 22.24 -16.32 6.98
CA LYS A 273 22.65 -15.73 5.70
C LYS A 273 21.47 -15.78 4.72
N PRO A 274 21.44 -14.92 3.70
CA PRO A 274 20.44 -15.03 2.66
C PRO A 274 20.59 -16.36 1.90
N ILE A 275 19.47 -16.90 1.45
CA ILE A 275 19.40 -18.12 0.63
C ILE A 275 19.62 -17.80 -0.84
N TRP A 276 19.18 -16.62 -1.29
CA TRP A 276 19.39 -16.09 -2.63
C TRP A 276 19.71 -14.59 -2.57
N GLU A 277 20.52 -14.13 -3.51
CA GLU A 277 20.79 -12.71 -3.73
C GLU A 277 20.49 -12.38 -5.20
N LEU A 278 19.76 -11.30 -5.42
CA LEU A 278 19.54 -10.70 -6.73
C LEU A 278 20.26 -9.35 -6.73
N ARG A 279 21.30 -9.23 -7.56
CA ARG A 279 22.03 -7.97 -7.77
C ARG A 279 21.43 -7.30 -8.97
N ASP A 280 20.80 -6.15 -8.76
CA ASP A 280 20.42 -5.31 -9.89
C ASP A 280 21.68 -4.60 -10.40
N THR A 281 22.32 -5.20 -11.41
CA THR A 281 23.59 -4.69 -11.95
C THR A 281 23.42 -3.56 -12.95
N ALA A 282 22.17 -3.22 -13.31
CA ALA A 282 21.88 -2.14 -14.21
C ALA A 282 22.05 -0.80 -13.46
N ASN A 283 23.31 -0.36 -13.34
CA ASN A 283 23.67 0.89 -12.66
C ASN A 283 22.94 2.12 -13.22
N GLU A 284 22.40 2.03 -14.43
CA GLU A 284 21.59 3.07 -15.09
C GLU A 284 20.18 3.20 -14.47
N ASP A 285 19.69 2.15 -13.79
CA ASP A 285 18.35 2.09 -13.20
C ASP A 285 18.23 2.74 -11.82
N GLY A 286 19.26 3.45 -11.37
CA GLY A 286 19.25 4.16 -10.09
C GLY A 286 19.37 3.22 -8.89
N ASN A 287 19.11 3.75 -7.69
CA ASN A 287 19.18 2.98 -6.46
C ASN A 287 17.84 2.33 -6.15
N LEU A 288 17.90 1.07 -5.73
CA LEU A 288 16.74 0.33 -5.30
C LEU A 288 16.22 0.85 -3.95
N VAL A 289 14.96 1.27 -3.92
CA VAL A 289 14.37 1.93 -2.74
C VAL A 289 13.12 1.25 -2.20
N CYS A 290 12.43 0.46 -3.02
CA CYS A 290 11.22 -0.24 -2.60
C CYS A 290 11.06 -1.62 -3.24
N LEU A 291 10.28 -2.46 -2.58
CA LEU A 291 9.98 -3.84 -2.94
C LEU A 291 8.59 -4.18 -2.40
N ASP A 292 7.81 -4.92 -3.18
CA ASP A 292 6.58 -5.54 -2.71
C ASP A 292 6.34 -6.87 -3.43
N THR A 293 5.51 -7.72 -2.85
CA THR A 293 5.28 -9.10 -3.32
C THR A 293 3.79 -9.32 -3.50
N SER A 294 3.38 -9.99 -4.58
CA SER A 294 1.96 -10.23 -4.82
C SER A 294 1.38 -11.16 -3.76
N PRO A 295 0.26 -10.80 -3.11
CA PRO A 295 -0.45 -11.70 -2.20
C PRO A 295 -1.35 -12.70 -2.94
N VAL A 296 -1.56 -12.52 -4.25
CA VAL A 296 -2.45 -13.35 -5.08
C VAL A 296 -1.67 -14.30 -5.99
N VAL A 297 -0.59 -13.81 -6.59
CA VAL A 297 0.26 -14.60 -7.51
C VAL A 297 1.54 -14.97 -6.78
N ASP A 298 1.64 -16.24 -6.43
CA ASP A 298 2.85 -16.79 -5.82
C ASP A 298 4.08 -16.47 -6.69
N LEU A 299 5.19 -16.10 -6.04
CA LEU A 299 6.49 -15.84 -6.66
C LEU A 299 6.60 -14.53 -7.46
N LEU A 300 5.51 -13.82 -7.73
CA LEU A 300 5.54 -12.50 -8.36
C LEU A 300 5.95 -11.42 -7.35
N PHE A 301 6.93 -10.60 -7.72
CA PHE A 301 7.30 -9.43 -6.94
C PHE A 301 7.76 -8.27 -7.83
N ALA A 302 7.77 -7.07 -7.26
CA ALA A 302 8.16 -5.86 -7.96
C ALA A 302 9.19 -5.07 -7.16
N THR A 303 10.10 -4.41 -7.87
CA THR A 303 11.12 -3.53 -7.30
C THR A 303 11.01 -2.15 -7.91
N GLY A 304 11.27 -1.12 -7.11
CA GLY A 304 11.22 0.27 -7.58
C GLY A 304 12.44 1.07 -7.16
N SER A 305 12.89 1.92 -8.07
CA SER A 305 14.13 2.69 -7.96
C SER A 305 13.91 4.19 -7.78
N ASP A 306 14.94 4.88 -7.30
CA ASP A 306 14.93 6.32 -7.06
C ASP A 306 14.98 7.19 -8.34
N ASN A 307 15.03 6.57 -9.52
CA ASN A 307 14.91 7.23 -10.82
C ASN A 307 13.55 6.96 -11.51
N GLY A 308 12.62 6.28 -10.83
CA GLY A 308 11.29 5.99 -11.36
C GLY A 308 11.16 4.67 -12.11
N VAL A 309 12.22 3.86 -12.21
CA VAL A 309 12.16 2.50 -12.77
C VAL A 309 11.38 1.57 -11.86
N ILE A 310 10.49 0.76 -12.45
CA ILE A 310 9.79 -0.35 -11.80
C ILE A 310 10.12 -1.62 -12.59
N LYS A 311 10.54 -2.68 -11.89
CA LYS A 311 10.78 -3.99 -12.51
C LYS A 311 9.91 -5.05 -11.85
N LEU A 312 9.37 -5.94 -12.67
CA LEU A 312 8.60 -7.09 -12.25
C LEU A 312 9.43 -8.35 -12.43
N TRP A 313 9.31 -9.26 -11.47
CA TRP A 313 10.19 -10.41 -11.35
C TRP A 313 9.40 -11.66 -10.98
N ASP A 314 9.88 -12.79 -11.50
CA ASP A 314 9.50 -14.11 -11.03
C ASP A 314 10.62 -14.64 -10.14
N LEU A 315 10.29 -15.06 -8.92
CA LEU A 315 11.26 -15.64 -8.01
C LEU A 315 11.96 -16.88 -8.60
N ARG A 316 11.30 -17.64 -9.49
CA ARG A 316 11.89 -18.80 -10.18
C ARG A 316 13.08 -18.40 -11.03
N SER A 317 13.01 -17.26 -11.72
CA SER A 317 14.13 -16.73 -12.51
C SER A 317 15.32 -16.37 -11.62
N VAL A 318 15.06 -15.83 -10.42
CA VAL A 318 16.11 -15.57 -9.41
C VAL A 318 16.73 -16.86 -8.88
N ILE A 319 15.91 -17.89 -8.64
CA ILE A 319 16.38 -19.19 -8.14
C ILE A 319 17.18 -19.95 -9.20
N ALA A 320 16.78 -19.83 -10.47
CA ALA A 320 17.44 -20.49 -11.60
C ALA A 320 18.73 -19.78 -12.03
N ALA A 321 18.87 -18.48 -11.74
CA ALA A 321 20.04 -17.69 -12.10
C ALA A 321 21.32 -18.30 -11.53
N SER A 322 22.30 -18.50 -12.42
CA SER A 322 23.66 -18.88 -12.02
C SER A 322 24.49 -17.64 -11.69
N PRO A 323 25.62 -17.75 -10.98
CA PRO A 323 26.48 -16.58 -10.72
C PRO A 323 26.95 -15.84 -11.98
N ASP A 324 26.99 -16.52 -13.13
CA ASP A 324 27.44 -15.98 -14.41
C ASP A 324 26.29 -15.46 -15.29
N GLU A 325 25.03 -15.76 -14.94
CA GLU A 325 23.84 -15.41 -15.72
C GLU A 325 22.88 -14.58 -14.89
N GLN A 326 22.56 -13.37 -15.37
CA GLN A 326 21.66 -12.50 -14.64
C GLN A 326 20.22 -13.00 -14.74
N PRO A 327 19.46 -12.96 -13.64
CA PRO A 327 18.05 -13.28 -13.67
C PRO A 327 17.31 -12.33 -14.62
N THR A 328 16.42 -12.89 -15.42
CA THR A 328 15.59 -12.15 -16.36
C THR A 328 14.40 -11.53 -15.63
N GLU A 329 14.24 -10.21 -15.76
CA GLU A 329 13.02 -9.51 -15.37
C GLU A 329 11.86 -9.92 -16.29
N ILE A 330 10.64 -9.98 -15.74
CA ILE A 330 9.41 -10.23 -16.52
C ILE A 330 9.10 -9.01 -17.37
N ALA A 331 9.19 -7.83 -16.75
CA ALA A 331 8.79 -6.58 -17.36
C ALA A 331 9.40 -5.39 -16.63
N ARG A 332 9.39 -4.26 -17.35
CA ARG A 332 10.01 -3.00 -16.96
C ARG A 332 9.07 -1.86 -17.31
N LEU A 333 8.70 -1.08 -16.30
CA LEU A 333 7.78 0.04 -16.36
C LEU A 333 8.43 1.27 -15.72
N TYR A 334 7.87 2.45 -15.98
CA TYR A 334 8.47 3.71 -15.52
C TYR A 334 7.45 4.71 -15.04
N HIS A 335 7.77 5.44 -13.98
CA HIS A 335 7.01 6.64 -13.62
C HIS A 335 7.18 7.71 -14.70
N PRO A 336 6.08 8.28 -15.24
CA PRO A 336 6.12 9.42 -16.14
C PRO A 336 7.00 10.56 -15.60
N GLY A 337 7.95 11.01 -16.42
CA GLY A 337 8.89 12.07 -16.04
C GLY A 337 9.97 11.64 -15.03
N ASN A 338 10.21 10.33 -14.87
CA ASN A 338 11.20 9.78 -13.94
C ASN A 338 10.95 10.21 -12.48
N ASP A 339 9.67 10.27 -12.08
CA ASP A 339 9.33 10.51 -10.67
C ASP A 339 9.86 9.35 -9.82
N PRO A 340 10.71 9.59 -8.80
CA PRO A 340 11.29 8.52 -8.00
C PRO A 340 10.22 7.65 -7.33
N VAL A 341 10.36 6.32 -7.37
CA VAL A 341 9.41 5.42 -6.72
C VAL A 341 9.60 5.50 -5.20
N ALA A 342 8.53 5.79 -4.46
CA ALA A 342 8.53 5.85 -3.00
C ALA A 342 7.99 4.57 -2.35
N GLY A 343 7.10 3.85 -3.05
CA GLY A 343 6.50 2.61 -2.56
C GLY A 343 5.76 1.87 -3.66
N ILE A 344 5.58 0.56 -3.45
CA ILE A 344 4.82 -0.35 -4.30
C ILE A 344 3.83 -1.10 -3.41
N SER A 345 2.63 -1.35 -3.91
CA SER A 345 1.62 -2.15 -3.21
C SER A 345 0.82 -2.99 -4.20
N PHE A 346 1.01 -4.31 -4.19
CA PHE A 346 0.16 -5.23 -4.95
C PHE A 346 -1.28 -5.23 -4.42
N SER A 347 -2.23 -5.48 -5.33
CA SER A 347 -3.63 -5.68 -4.96
C SER A 347 -3.81 -7.00 -4.21
N PHE A 348 -4.75 -7.01 -3.25
CA PHE A 348 -5.16 -8.23 -2.53
C PHE A 348 -6.23 -9.03 -3.27
N SER A 349 -6.94 -8.39 -4.21
CA SER A 349 -8.06 -9.00 -4.93
C SER A 349 -7.76 -9.30 -6.39
N SER A 350 -6.83 -8.57 -7.01
CA SER A 350 -6.45 -8.78 -8.40
C SER A 350 -5.04 -9.39 -8.53
N PRO A 351 -4.87 -10.42 -9.37
CA PRO A 351 -3.55 -10.99 -9.65
C PRO A 351 -2.65 -10.08 -10.50
N THR A 352 -3.23 -9.12 -11.22
CA THR A 352 -2.51 -8.31 -12.22
C THR A 352 -2.32 -6.85 -11.80
N MET A 353 -3.05 -6.38 -10.80
CA MET A 353 -2.99 -4.97 -10.42
C MET A 353 -2.02 -4.69 -9.28
N PHE A 354 -1.33 -3.56 -9.40
CA PHE A 354 -0.54 -3.00 -8.31
C PHE A 354 -0.49 -1.47 -8.37
N LEU A 355 -0.19 -0.85 -7.23
CA LEU A 355 0.03 0.58 -7.11
C LEU A 355 1.51 0.86 -6.98
N THR A 356 1.88 2.05 -7.45
CA THR A 356 3.13 2.67 -7.05
C THR A 356 2.89 4.11 -6.65
N VAL A 357 3.67 4.57 -5.69
CA VAL A 357 3.62 5.95 -5.19
C VAL A 357 4.89 6.63 -5.61
N GLY A 358 4.78 7.75 -6.31
CA GLY A 358 5.93 8.56 -6.69
C GLY A 358 6.32 9.54 -5.57
N LYS A 359 7.55 10.02 -5.56
CA LYS A 359 8.03 11.02 -4.60
C LYS A 359 7.28 12.35 -4.76
N SER A 360 6.77 12.65 -5.96
CA SER A 360 5.84 13.76 -6.19
C SER A 360 4.51 13.61 -5.44
N GLY A 361 4.16 12.39 -5.00
CA GLY A 361 2.89 12.05 -4.36
C GLY A 361 1.81 11.62 -5.33
N ASN A 362 2.14 11.46 -6.61
CA ASN A 362 1.26 10.79 -7.55
C ASN A 362 1.14 9.30 -7.18
N ILE A 363 -0.04 8.73 -7.42
CA ILE A 363 -0.29 7.30 -7.28
C ILE A 363 -0.65 6.75 -8.66
N TYR A 364 0.17 5.82 -9.13
CA TYR A 364 0.01 5.17 -10.43
C TYR A 364 -0.59 3.78 -10.20
N HIS A 365 -1.68 3.48 -10.92
CA HIS A 365 -2.30 2.16 -10.93
C HIS A 365 -1.88 1.45 -12.19
N TRP A 366 -1.33 0.26 -12.00
CA TRP A 366 -0.82 -0.59 -13.06
C TRP A 366 -1.66 -1.84 -13.14
N ASP A 367 -1.88 -2.31 -14.36
CA ASP A 367 -2.49 -3.61 -14.65
C ASP A 367 -1.61 -4.34 -15.66
N ILE A 368 -1.04 -5.47 -15.24
CA ILE A 368 -0.11 -6.26 -16.05
C ILE A 368 -0.80 -7.32 -16.90
N GLU A 369 -2.13 -7.35 -16.93
CA GLU A 369 -2.90 -8.36 -17.68
C GLU A 369 -2.47 -8.43 -19.15
N TYR A 370 -2.25 -7.28 -19.79
CA TYR A 370 -1.77 -7.19 -21.16
C TYR A 370 -0.52 -8.06 -21.39
N MET A 371 0.45 -8.00 -20.47
CA MET A 371 1.71 -8.73 -20.59
C MET A 371 1.52 -10.24 -20.46
N LEU A 372 0.55 -10.67 -19.66
CA LEU A 372 0.25 -12.08 -19.46
C LEU A 372 -0.48 -12.67 -20.67
N GLN A 373 -1.32 -11.88 -21.34
CA GLN A 373 -2.02 -12.30 -22.55
C GLN A 373 -1.07 -12.42 -23.76
N ASP A 374 -0.14 -11.48 -23.91
CA ASP A 374 0.84 -11.45 -25.00
C ASP A 374 1.81 -12.64 -24.94
N SER A 375 2.11 -13.14 -23.74
CA SER A 375 2.96 -14.34 -23.55
C SER A 375 2.37 -15.66 -24.09
N HIS A 376 1.12 -15.64 -24.57
CA HIS A 376 0.41 -16.80 -25.11
C HIS A 376 0.21 -16.77 -26.65
N SER A 377 0.75 -15.78 -27.37
CA SER A 377 0.84 -15.86 -28.82
C SER A 377 1.93 -16.87 -29.20
N ASP A 378 1.56 -17.96 -29.89
CA ASP A 378 2.46 -19.05 -30.32
C ASP A 378 3.48 -18.62 -31.41
N ASP A 379 3.53 -17.33 -31.76
CA ASP A 379 4.48 -16.78 -32.73
C ASP A 379 5.78 -16.39 -32.01
N SER A 380 6.67 -17.38 -31.92
CA SER A 380 7.99 -17.32 -31.27
C SER A 380 8.99 -16.28 -31.80
N ASP A 381 8.56 -15.37 -32.68
CA ASP A 381 9.39 -14.36 -33.35
C ASP A 381 9.00 -12.90 -32.97
N GLU A 382 7.94 -12.67 -32.18
CA GLU A 382 7.63 -11.33 -31.69
C GLU A 382 8.56 -10.95 -30.52
N ALA A 383 9.44 -9.98 -30.80
CA ALA A 383 10.26 -9.34 -29.78
C ALA A 383 9.38 -8.82 -28.64
N MET A 384 9.86 -8.92 -27.39
CA MET A 384 9.25 -8.29 -26.21
C MET A 384 8.53 -6.99 -26.60
N ALA A 385 7.24 -6.87 -26.26
CA ALA A 385 6.42 -5.70 -26.57
C ALA A 385 7.21 -4.40 -26.36
N ASP A 386 7.10 -3.47 -27.31
CA ASP A 386 7.80 -2.19 -27.26
C ASP A 386 7.60 -1.55 -25.87
N PRO A 387 8.66 -1.20 -25.12
CA PRO A 387 8.52 -0.67 -23.77
C PRO A 387 7.55 0.51 -23.65
N GLU A 388 7.40 1.31 -24.71
CA GLU A 388 6.42 2.40 -24.75
C GLU A 388 4.98 1.89 -24.86
N GLU A 389 4.72 0.88 -25.70
CA GLU A 389 3.42 0.22 -25.78
C GLU A 389 3.08 -0.46 -24.46
N LEU A 390 4.02 -1.22 -23.89
CA LEU A 390 3.87 -1.88 -22.60
C LEU A 390 3.46 -0.89 -21.51
N GLN A 391 4.16 0.24 -21.46
CA GLN A 391 3.88 1.33 -20.54
C GLN A 391 2.47 1.91 -20.73
N GLN A 392 2.06 2.16 -21.98
CA GLN A 392 0.73 2.71 -22.30
C GLN A 392 -0.39 1.74 -21.94
N GLN A 393 -0.19 0.43 -22.18
CA GLN A 393 -1.17 -0.59 -21.88
C GLN A 393 -1.28 -0.87 -20.38
N CYS A 394 -0.15 -0.86 -19.65
CA CYS A 394 -0.15 -1.19 -18.23
C CYS A 394 -0.59 -0.04 -17.33
N LEU A 395 -0.32 1.23 -17.68
CA LEU A 395 -0.71 2.38 -16.84
C LEU A 395 -2.20 2.72 -17.01
N LYS A 396 -3.07 2.15 -16.16
CA LYS A 396 -4.52 2.32 -16.28
C LYS A 396 -5.07 3.56 -15.60
N PHE A 397 -4.44 4.03 -14.53
CA PHE A 397 -4.96 5.18 -13.78
C PHE A 397 -3.87 5.99 -13.08
N LEU A 398 -4.08 7.32 -13.01
CA LEU A 398 -3.22 8.24 -12.30
C LEU A 398 -4.03 9.09 -11.32
N HIS A 399 -3.84 8.85 -10.04
CA HIS A 399 -4.34 9.73 -8.99
C HIS A 399 -3.28 10.79 -8.66
N THR A 400 -3.66 12.06 -8.75
CA THR A 400 -2.75 13.20 -8.52
C THR A 400 -2.88 13.81 -7.11
N GLY A 401 -3.68 13.19 -6.23
CA GLY A 401 -3.63 13.41 -4.76
C GLY A 401 -2.67 12.41 -4.10
N GLY A 402 -2.19 12.68 -2.88
CA GLY A 402 -1.18 11.83 -2.21
C GLY A 402 0.14 12.55 -1.84
N GLY A 403 0.11 13.86 -1.67
CA GLY A 403 1.25 14.61 -1.10
C GLY A 403 1.78 15.77 -1.95
N ARG A 404 0.98 16.30 -2.89
CA ARG A 404 1.32 17.56 -3.60
C ARG A 404 1.23 18.81 -2.72
N ARG A 405 0.61 18.71 -1.54
CA ARG A 405 0.37 19.82 -0.62
C ARG A 405 1.49 20.08 0.38
N SER A 406 2.58 19.31 0.32
CA SER A 406 3.77 19.53 1.14
C SER A 406 4.95 19.87 0.26
N LEU A 407 5.64 20.97 0.59
CA LEU A 407 6.92 21.33 0.00
C LEU A 407 8.10 20.52 0.59
N ARG A 408 7.86 19.72 1.64
CA ARG A 408 8.89 18.91 2.30
C ARG A 408 8.94 17.49 1.74
N THR A 409 10.15 16.98 1.57
CA THR A 409 10.49 15.62 1.15
C THR A 409 10.35 14.61 2.29
N ALA A 410 9.15 14.46 2.86
CA ALA A 410 8.88 13.34 3.75
C ALA A 410 8.81 12.03 2.94
N PRO A 411 9.27 10.89 3.47
CA PRO A 411 9.07 9.60 2.81
C PRO A 411 7.57 9.34 2.64
N LYS A 412 7.14 9.05 1.42
CA LYS A 412 5.74 8.74 1.07
C LYS A 412 5.46 7.23 1.10
N ARG A 413 6.27 6.52 1.88
CA ARG A 413 6.05 5.10 2.16
C ARG A 413 4.90 4.98 3.15
N SER A 414 4.05 3.98 2.98
CA SER A 414 2.90 3.71 3.86
C SER A 414 1.85 4.83 3.90
N THR A 415 1.89 5.79 2.97
CA THR A 415 0.86 6.84 2.83
C THR A 415 -0.30 6.41 1.93
N VAL A 416 -0.26 5.18 1.41
CA VAL A 416 -1.26 4.61 0.50
C VAL A 416 -1.53 3.17 0.92
N ALA A 417 -2.79 2.74 0.89
CA ALA A 417 -3.17 1.35 1.16
C ALA A 417 -4.32 0.90 0.26
N TRP A 418 -4.34 -0.39 -0.07
CA TRP A 418 -5.49 -1.09 -0.62
C TRP A 418 -6.41 -1.58 0.50
N HIS A 419 -7.71 -1.59 0.25
CA HIS A 419 -8.64 -2.29 1.11
C HIS A 419 -8.52 -3.81 0.86
N GLU A 420 -8.15 -4.60 1.88
CA GLU A 420 -7.93 -6.04 1.69
C GLU A 420 -9.18 -6.85 1.32
N LYS A 421 -10.35 -6.42 1.81
CA LYS A 421 -11.64 -7.11 1.62
C LYS A 421 -12.57 -6.49 0.57
N ILE A 422 -12.35 -5.23 0.17
CA ILE A 422 -13.20 -4.54 -0.79
C ILE A 422 -12.36 -4.23 -2.02
N ALA A 423 -12.72 -4.87 -3.14
CA ALA A 423 -11.98 -4.73 -4.38
C ALA A 423 -11.88 -3.27 -4.83
N ASP A 424 -10.67 -2.91 -5.25
CA ASP A 424 -10.29 -1.66 -5.89
C ASP A 424 -10.48 -0.36 -5.08
N ILE A 425 -10.77 -0.49 -3.77
CA ILE A 425 -10.80 0.67 -2.88
C ILE A 425 -9.38 0.99 -2.41
N VAL A 426 -8.97 2.23 -2.65
CA VAL A 426 -7.66 2.77 -2.28
C VAL A 426 -7.84 3.95 -1.34
N THR A 427 -6.96 4.07 -0.35
CA THR A 427 -6.84 5.29 0.45
C THR A 427 -5.45 5.88 0.32
N CYS A 428 -5.35 7.20 0.45
CA CYS A 428 -4.09 7.89 0.66
C CYS A 428 -4.21 8.99 1.71
N VAL A 429 -3.11 9.28 2.40
CA VAL A 429 -3.00 10.35 3.40
C VAL A 429 -1.90 11.34 3.02
N ASP A 430 -2.23 12.62 3.05
CA ASP A 430 -1.28 13.72 2.85
C ASP A 430 -0.67 14.14 4.20
N SER A 431 0.48 14.84 4.17
CA SER A 431 1.13 15.35 5.39
C SER A 431 0.31 16.40 6.16
N ASP A 432 -0.70 17.01 5.50
CA ASP A 432 -1.68 17.89 6.15
C ASP A 432 -2.87 17.11 6.72
N THR A 433 -2.74 15.78 6.76
CA THR A 433 -3.75 14.82 7.22
C THR A 433 -5.06 14.82 6.44
N LEU A 434 -5.08 15.33 5.19
CA LEU A 434 -6.18 14.99 4.30
C LEU A 434 -6.11 13.51 3.95
N ILE A 435 -7.20 12.81 4.22
CA ILE A 435 -7.42 11.43 3.82
C ILE A 435 -8.27 11.46 2.55
N THR A 436 -7.83 10.76 1.51
CA THR A 436 -8.65 10.52 0.31
C THR A 436 -8.93 9.03 0.22
N ILE A 437 -10.19 8.64 0.04
CA ILE A 437 -10.60 7.27 -0.28
C ILE A 437 -11.25 7.30 -1.65
N TYR A 438 -10.88 6.39 -2.54
CA TYR A 438 -11.43 6.36 -3.88
C TYR A 438 -11.44 4.96 -4.49
N LYS A 439 -12.31 4.78 -5.49
CA LYS A 439 -12.34 3.67 -6.44
C LYS A 439 -12.09 4.21 -7.84
N PRO A 440 -10.98 3.85 -8.51
CA PRO A 440 -10.69 4.34 -9.85
C PRO A 440 -11.74 3.84 -10.86
N TYR A 441 -11.92 4.56 -11.95
CA TYR A 441 -12.67 4.10 -13.11
C TYR A 441 -11.70 3.80 -14.24
N PHE A 442 -11.54 2.53 -14.58
CA PHE A 442 -10.60 2.07 -15.61
C PHE A 442 -11.17 2.11 -17.04
N GLY A 443 -12.39 2.62 -17.23
CA GLY A 443 -13.13 2.51 -18.50
C GLY A 443 -14.14 1.36 -18.48
N ARG A 444 -14.89 1.20 -19.57
CA ARG A 444 -15.62 -0.06 -19.83
C ARG A 444 -14.64 -0.97 -20.55
N THR A 445 -14.58 -2.24 -20.16
CA THR A 445 -13.98 -3.27 -21.02
C THR A 445 -14.73 -3.21 -22.34
N ASP A 446 -14.03 -3.02 -23.46
CA ASP A 446 -14.67 -3.03 -24.77
C ASP A 446 -15.37 -4.38 -24.94
N ASP A 447 -16.71 -4.36 -24.98
CA ASP A 447 -17.50 -5.48 -25.48
C ASP A 447 -17.14 -5.62 -26.96
N SER A 448 -16.06 -6.36 -27.22
CA SER A 448 -15.68 -6.88 -28.53
C SER A 448 -16.72 -7.94 -28.92
N GLY A 449 -17.91 -7.50 -29.31
CA GLY A 449 -19.02 -8.39 -29.61
C GLY A 449 -20.26 -7.80 -30.27
N ASP A 450 -20.34 -6.48 -30.48
CA ASP A 450 -21.40 -5.93 -31.34
C ASP A 450 -20.91 -5.94 -32.80
N GLU A 451 -21.13 -7.06 -33.47
CA GLU A 451 -21.12 -7.13 -34.94
C GLU A 451 -22.06 -6.04 -35.48
N ASP A 452 -21.49 -5.08 -36.24
CA ASP A 452 -22.26 -4.11 -36.99
C ASP A 452 -23.35 -4.84 -37.81
N PRO A 453 -24.64 -4.46 -37.73
CA PRO A 453 -25.64 -5.09 -38.56
C PRO A 453 -25.35 -4.74 -40.02
N GLU A 454 -25.02 -5.76 -40.82
CA GLU A 454 -24.90 -5.66 -42.27
C GLU A 454 -26.12 -4.93 -42.84
N TYR A 455 -25.86 -3.78 -43.48
CA TYR A 455 -26.85 -3.12 -44.32
C TYR A 455 -27.04 -3.95 -45.60
N THR A 456 -28.11 -4.75 -45.65
CA THR A 456 -28.71 -5.24 -46.90
C THR A 456 -29.55 -4.18 -47.60
#